data_AF-A0A6P6FY95-F1
#
_entry.id   AF-A0A6P6FY95-F1
#
_cell.length_a   1.000
_cell.length_b   1.000
_cell.length_c   1.000
_cell.angle_alpha   90.00
_cell.angle_beta   90.00
_cell.angle_gamma   90.00
#
_symmetry.space_group_name_H-M   'P 1'
#
loop_
_entity.id
_entity.type
_entity.pdbx_description
1 polymer ?
#
loop_
_entity_poly.entity_id
_entity_poly.type
_entity_poly.pdbx_seq_one_letter_code
_entity_poly.pdbx_strand_id
1 'polypeptide(L)'
;MSNTVAQQISLFRSYILNRRLDAATLRFLDSILVSKDVKSSIEVRSSLREFMRSESLSVLREIAEKAVDQKLLVVEFLIRAFALIGDVESCLALKYEGLLFRELKSTSYQWLQVSYMEWLNFAEQSLDNGFHSIAGKGCEKALLCLQRNSMADPKTSEFFENLQAIEKIKRLKDCAIKSAASNSGANHGVLEK
;
A
#
# COMPACT_ATOMS: atom_id res chain seq x y z
N MET A 1 24.50 10.81 25.56
CA MET A 1 23.59 11.59 24.70
C MET A 1 22.44 10.74 24.15
N SER A 2 21.81 9.90 24.97
CA SER A 2 20.76 8.94 24.56
C SER A 2 19.32 9.49 24.63
N ASN A 3 19.14 10.78 24.96
CA ASN A 3 17.83 11.33 25.34
C ASN A 3 17.04 12.00 24.19
N THR A 4 17.66 12.24 23.03
CA THR A 4 17.04 13.01 21.93
C THR A 4 16.05 12.19 21.10
N VAL A 5 16.39 10.96 20.73
CA VAL A 5 15.53 10.12 19.85
C VAL A 5 14.26 9.68 20.56
N ALA A 6 14.34 9.28 21.83
CA ALA A 6 13.17 8.89 22.63
C ALA A 6 12.17 10.06 22.80
N GLN A 7 12.68 11.29 22.97
CA GLN A 7 11.85 12.50 23.00
C GLN A 7 11.19 12.76 21.65
N GLN A 8 11.92 12.61 20.53
CA GLN A 8 11.35 12.77 19.19
C GLN A 8 10.26 11.73 18.89
N ILE A 9 10.45 10.46 19.29
CA ILE A 9 9.43 9.42 19.15
C ILE A 9 8.19 9.76 19.98
N SER A 10 8.37 10.19 21.24
CA SER A 10 7.26 10.64 22.09
C SER A 10 6.51 11.81 21.48
N LEU A 11 7.22 12.77 20.89
CA LEU A 11 6.63 13.91 20.19
C LEU A 11 5.85 13.47 18.94
N PHE A 12 6.40 12.55 18.15
CA PHE A 12 5.70 11.99 16.99
C PHE A 12 4.41 11.28 17.42
N ARG A 13 4.47 10.45 18.47
CA ARG A 13 3.27 9.80 19.03
C ARG A 13 2.20 10.82 19.43
N SER A 14 2.61 11.90 20.09
CA SER A 14 1.70 13.00 20.43
C SER A 14 1.03 13.62 19.19
N TYR A 15 1.77 13.85 18.10
CA TYR A 15 1.18 14.35 16.85
C TYR A 15 0.13 13.40 16.29
N ILE A 16 0.40 12.09 16.27
CA ILE A 16 -0.55 11.09 15.79
C ILE A 16 -1.80 10.99 16.69
N LEU A 17 -1.61 11.00 18.01
CA LEU A 17 -2.71 11.00 18.99
C LEU A 17 -3.60 12.23 18.85
N ASN A 18 -3.02 13.39 18.53
CA ASN A 18 -3.75 14.63 18.24
C ASN A 18 -4.23 14.75 16.78
N ARG A 19 -4.18 13.66 16.00
CA ARG A 19 -4.63 13.58 14.60
C ARG A 19 -3.99 14.63 13.68
N ARG A 20 -2.73 15.00 13.94
CA ARG A 20 -1.92 15.83 13.04
C ARG A 20 -1.37 14.98 11.90
N LEU A 21 -2.25 14.60 10.98
CA LEU A 21 -1.97 13.72 9.85
C LEU A 21 -1.65 14.55 8.60
N ASP A 22 -0.53 15.27 8.64
CA ASP A 22 -0.12 16.19 7.57
C ASP A 22 1.31 15.92 7.07
N ALA A 23 1.71 16.66 6.03
CA ALA A 23 3.04 16.52 5.43
C ALA A 23 4.18 16.92 6.37
N ALA A 24 3.96 17.81 7.34
CA ALA A 24 4.97 18.19 8.32
C ALA A 24 5.25 17.05 9.30
N THR A 25 4.21 16.34 9.74
CA THR A 25 4.35 15.13 10.56
C THR A 25 5.10 14.02 9.82
N LEU A 26 4.86 13.84 8.51
CA LEU A 26 5.63 12.85 7.70
C LEU A 26 7.12 13.22 7.58
N ARG A 27 7.44 14.51 7.34
CA ARG A 27 8.84 14.95 7.32
C ARG A 27 9.51 14.79 8.69
N PHE A 28 8.76 14.99 9.75
CA PHE A 28 9.26 14.76 11.10
C PHE A 28 9.54 13.27 11.34
N LEU A 29 8.64 12.38 10.93
CA LEU A 29 8.86 10.92 10.96
C LEU A 29 10.13 10.54 10.19
N ASP A 30 10.31 11.04 8.97
CA ASP A 30 11.51 10.78 8.17
C ASP A 30 12.79 11.19 8.91
N SER A 31 12.79 12.37 9.55
CA SER A 31 13.94 12.86 10.33
C SER A 31 14.30 11.97 11.53
N ILE A 32 13.32 11.28 12.13
CA ILE A 32 13.56 10.32 13.23
C ILE A 32 14.25 9.06 12.71
N LEU A 33 13.91 8.65 11.48
CA LEU A 33 14.38 7.40 10.89
C LEU A 33 15.80 7.51 10.30
N VAL A 34 16.31 8.73 10.11
CA VAL A 34 17.71 8.98 9.71
C VAL A 34 18.63 8.78 10.92
N SER A 35 18.95 7.51 11.24
CA SER A 35 19.96 7.15 12.26
C SER A 35 21.28 6.70 11.62
N LYS A 36 22.40 7.00 12.29
CA LYS A 36 23.75 6.55 11.90
C LYS A 36 24.09 5.13 12.37
N ASP A 37 23.34 4.61 13.34
CA ASP A 37 23.57 3.28 13.92
C ASP A 37 22.43 2.31 13.53
N VAL A 38 22.82 1.13 13.03
CA VAL A 38 21.87 0.16 12.46
C VAL A 38 20.99 -0.46 13.55
N LYS A 39 21.55 -0.75 14.73
CA LYS A 39 20.82 -1.42 15.81
C LYS A 39 19.73 -0.51 16.37
N SER A 40 20.06 0.75 16.65
CA SER A 40 19.10 1.78 17.05
C SER A 40 18.05 2.05 15.97
N SER A 41 18.43 2.04 14.69
CA SER A 41 17.47 2.19 13.59
C SER A 41 16.42 1.07 13.58
N ILE A 42 16.82 -0.18 13.76
CA ILE A 42 15.90 -1.33 13.82
C ILE A 42 14.93 -1.19 15.01
N GLU A 43 15.44 -0.87 16.20
CA GLU A 43 14.62 -0.72 17.41
C GLU A 43 13.59 0.41 17.27
N VAL A 44 14.03 1.57 16.77
CA VAL A 44 13.15 2.73 16.50
C VAL A 44 12.05 2.36 15.51
N ARG A 45 12.40 1.68 14.40
CA ARG A 45 11.43 1.25 13.39
C ARG A 45 10.42 0.25 13.95
N SER A 46 10.86 -0.73 14.73
CA SER A 46 9.98 -1.69 15.38
C SER A 46 8.98 -1.01 16.33
N SER A 47 9.47 -0.09 17.17
CA SER A 47 8.60 0.64 18.12
C SER A 47 7.58 1.55 17.43
N LEU A 48 7.99 2.23 16.35
CA LEU A 48 7.09 3.06 15.55
C LEU A 48 6.10 2.21 14.76
N ARG A 49 6.52 1.05 14.26
CA ARG A 49 5.66 0.10 13.54
C ARG A 49 4.52 -0.39 14.42
N GLU A 50 4.82 -0.90 15.61
CA GLU A 50 3.80 -1.40 16.55
C GLU A 50 2.79 -0.30 16.91
N PHE A 51 3.30 0.89 17.24
CA PHE A 51 2.45 2.04 17.54
C PHE A 51 1.54 2.43 16.37
N MET A 52 2.10 2.58 15.16
CA MET A 52 1.34 2.99 13.99
C MET A 52 0.32 1.93 13.56
N ARG A 53 0.63 0.64 13.69
CA ARG A 53 -0.35 -0.44 13.43
C ARG A 53 -1.57 -0.30 14.35
N SER A 54 -1.35 -0.08 15.65
CA SER A 54 -2.44 0.14 16.61
C SER A 54 -3.24 1.42 16.30
N GLU A 55 -2.55 2.56 16.18
CA GLU A 55 -3.22 3.85 16.02
C GLU A 55 -3.91 4.01 14.67
N SER A 56 -3.36 3.43 13.60
CA SER A 56 -3.99 3.45 12.28
C SER A 56 -5.40 2.85 12.31
N LEU A 57 -5.61 1.77 13.07
CA LEU A 57 -6.93 1.17 13.22
C LEU A 57 -7.91 2.09 13.96
N SER A 58 -7.46 2.79 15.01
CA SER A 58 -8.29 3.79 15.71
C SER A 58 -8.67 4.93 14.77
N VAL A 59 -7.68 5.49 14.08
CA VAL A 59 -7.86 6.57 13.12
C VAL A 59 -8.86 6.18 12.03
N LEU A 60 -8.71 5.00 11.43
CA LEU A 60 -9.62 4.52 10.37
C LEU A 60 -11.07 4.37 10.87
N ARG A 61 -11.27 3.92 12.11
CA ARG A 61 -12.61 3.84 12.73
C ARG A 61 -13.21 5.23 12.93
N GLU A 62 -12.43 6.18 13.44
CA GLU A 62 -12.88 7.56 13.67
C GLU A 62 -13.28 8.29 12.38
N ILE A 63 -12.59 7.98 11.28
CA ILE A 63 -12.89 8.61 9.99
C ILE A 63 -13.95 7.89 9.17
N ALA A 64 -14.54 6.78 9.67
CA ALA A 64 -15.49 5.96 8.94
C ALA A 64 -16.72 6.73 8.44
N GLU A 65 -17.14 7.78 9.15
CA GLU A 65 -18.29 8.62 8.80
C GLU A 65 -17.90 9.96 8.14
N LYS A 66 -16.60 10.22 7.97
CA LYS A 66 -16.11 11.46 7.36
C LYS A 66 -16.34 11.48 5.84
N ALA A 67 -16.18 12.67 5.26
CA ALA A 67 -16.26 12.88 3.83
C ALA A 67 -15.17 12.10 3.06
N VAL A 68 -15.43 11.84 1.78
CA VAL A 68 -14.58 10.97 0.95
C VAL A 68 -13.16 11.53 0.81
N ASP A 69 -13.03 12.84 0.60
CA ASP A 69 -11.77 13.57 0.55
C ASP A 69 -10.96 13.42 1.83
N GLN A 70 -11.59 13.59 2.99
CA GLN A 70 -10.94 13.44 4.29
C GLN A 70 -10.44 12.01 4.52
N LYS A 71 -11.25 11.02 4.15
CA LYS A 71 -10.84 9.61 4.23
C LYS A 71 -9.60 9.33 3.38
N LEU A 72 -9.56 9.85 2.16
CA LEU A 72 -8.45 9.66 1.24
C LEU A 72 -7.16 10.32 1.75
N LEU A 73 -7.24 11.55 2.27
CA LEU A 73 -6.08 12.23 2.86
C LEU A 73 -5.47 11.43 4.01
N VAL A 74 -6.31 10.85 4.88
CA VAL A 74 -5.85 10.02 6.00
C VAL A 74 -5.23 8.71 5.52
N VAL A 75 -5.86 8.03 4.55
CA VAL A 75 -5.31 6.80 3.97
C VAL A 75 -3.97 7.09 3.29
N GLU A 76 -3.84 8.18 2.54
CA GLU A 76 -2.60 8.60 1.89
C GLU A 76 -1.49 8.88 2.91
N PHE A 77 -1.82 9.59 4.01
CA PHE A 77 -0.89 9.81 5.11
C PHE A 77 -0.38 8.48 5.70
N LEU A 78 -1.30 7.56 6.01
CA LEU A 78 -0.94 6.27 6.62
C LEU A 78 -0.08 5.42 5.70
N ILE A 79 -0.41 5.34 4.40
CA ILE A 79 0.39 4.64 3.40
C ILE A 79 1.83 5.18 3.40
N ARG A 80 2.01 6.50 3.38
CA ARG A 80 3.34 7.13 3.39
C ARG A 80 4.07 6.88 4.71
N ALA A 81 3.39 6.94 5.84
CA ALA A 81 3.98 6.66 7.14
C ALA A 81 4.49 5.22 7.24
N PHE A 82 3.70 4.23 6.82
CA PHE A 82 4.12 2.83 6.81
C PHE A 82 5.25 2.57 5.80
N ALA A 83 5.25 3.24 4.65
CA ALA A 83 6.36 3.17 3.71
C ALA A 83 7.67 3.69 4.33
N LEU A 84 7.65 4.84 5.01
CA LEU A 84 8.82 5.39 5.71
C LEU A 84 9.33 4.42 6.80
N ILE A 85 8.43 3.90 7.64
CA ILE A 85 8.73 2.91 8.70
C ILE A 85 9.19 1.56 8.11
N GLY A 86 8.95 1.32 6.82
CA GLY A 86 9.20 0.05 6.14
C GLY A 86 8.37 -1.09 6.70
N ASP A 87 7.13 -0.78 7.05
CA ASP A 87 6.09 -1.78 7.26
C ASP A 87 5.39 -2.05 5.93
N VAL A 88 6.02 -2.90 5.12
CA VAL A 88 5.58 -3.18 3.75
C VAL A 88 4.17 -3.78 3.74
N GLU A 89 3.87 -4.67 4.67
CA GLU A 89 2.57 -5.33 4.78
C GLU A 89 1.44 -4.31 5.00
N SER A 90 1.56 -3.45 6.02
CA SER A 90 0.53 -2.44 6.30
C SER A 90 0.45 -1.38 5.20
N CYS A 91 1.58 -1.03 4.58
CA CYS A 91 1.60 -0.13 3.42
C CYS A 91 0.81 -0.70 2.22
N LEU A 92 1.10 -1.95 1.84
CA LEU A 92 0.42 -2.60 0.71
C LEU A 92 -1.05 -2.87 1.01
N ALA A 93 -1.39 -3.29 2.23
CA ALA A 93 -2.78 -3.49 2.64
C ALA A 93 -3.60 -2.19 2.47
N LEU A 94 -3.09 -1.07 2.98
CA LEU A 94 -3.78 0.22 2.85
C LEU A 94 -3.81 0.75 1.42
N LYS A 95 -2.75 0.53 0.62
CA LYS A 95 -2.78 0.85 -0.81
C LYS A 95 -3.89 0.09 -1.52
N TYR A 96 -4.01 -1.21 -1.28
CA TYR A 96 -5.06 -2.04 -1.87
C TYR A 96 -6.46 -1.54 -1.47
N GLU A 97 -6.71 -1.32 -0.18
CA GLU A 97 -8.00 -0.82 0.31
C GLU A 97 -8.30 0.59 -0.20
N GLY A 98 -7.30 1.47 -0.31
CA GLY A 98 -7.45 2.80 -0.87
C GLY A 98 -7.85 2.78 -2.35
N LEU A 99 -7.25 1.89 -3.15
CA LEU A 99 -7.62 1.70 -4.55
C LEU A 99 -9.04 1.13 -4.68
N LEU A 100 -9.42 0.14 -3.86
CA LEU A 100 -10.79 -0.38 -3.83
C LEU A 100 -11.82 0.69 -3.44
N PHE A 101 -11.52 1.48 -2.41
CA PHE A 101 -12.40 2.53 -1.94
C PHE A 101 -12.62 3.59 -3.04
N ARG A 102 -11.56 3.98 -3.74
CA ARG A 102 -11.63 4.88 -4.90
C ARG A 102 -12.48 4.31 -6.03
N GLU A 103 -12.29 3.04 -6.39
CA GLU A 103 -13.09 2.37 -7.42
C GLU A 103 -14.59 2.31 -7.02
N LEU A 104 -14.89 2.06 -5.75
CA LEU A 104 -16.27 2.08 -5.26
C LEU A 104 -16.91 3.47 -5.39
N LYS A 105 -16.14 4.52 -5.08
CA LYS A 105 -16.62 5.90 -5.09
C LYS A 105 -16.57 6.57 -6.46
N SER A 106 -15.91 5.99 -7.46
CA SER A 106 -15.80 6.58 -8.80
C SER A 106 -17.14 6.67 -9.53
N THR A 107 -18.14 5.89 -9.12
CA THR A 107 -19.52 5.98 -9.62
C THR A 107 -20.18 7.33 -9.29
N SER A 108 -19.84 7.91 -8.14
CA SER A 108 -20.33 9.23 -7.71
C SER A 108 -19.32 10.36 -7.97
N TYR A 109 -18.04 10.03 -8.10
CA TYR A 109 -16.95 11.00 -8.22
C TYR A 109 -15.94 10.55 -9.28
N GLN A 110 -16.11 11.00 -10.51
CA GLN A 110 -15.28 10.52 -11.63
C GLN A 110 -13.77 10.71 -11.44
N TRP A 111 -13.36 11.77 -10.73
CA TRP A 111 -11.94 12.03 -10.40
C TRP A 111 -11.30 10.96 -9.51
N LEU A 112 -12.10 10.08 -8.88
CA LEU A 112 -11.61 8.94 -8.11
C LEU A 112 -11.32 7.71 -8.96
N GLN A 113 -11.64 7.72 -10.24
CA GLN A 113 -11.40 6.59 -11.13
C GLN A 113 -9.95 6.09 -11.00
N VAL A 114 -9.81 4.79 -10.81
CA VAL A 114 -8.50 4.13 -10.68
C VAL A 114 -8.09 3.61 -12.05
N SER A 115 -6.92 4.04 -12.50
CA SER A 115 -6.33 3.61 -13.76
C SER A 115 -5.78 2.18 -13.67
N TYR A 116 -5.64 1.51 -14.82
CA TYR A 116 -4.97 0.21 -14.86
C TYR A 116 -3.50 0.31 -14.42
N MET A 117 -2.84 1.46 -14.66
CA MET A 117 -1.45 1.70 -14.27
C MET A 117 -1.28 1.72 -12.75
N GLU A 118 -2.23 2.30 -12.01
CA GLU A 118 -2.21 2.28 -10.55
C GLU A 118 -2.32 0.84 -10.00
N TRP A 119 -3.20 0.03 -10.58
CA TRP A 119 -3.34 -1.39 -10.22
C TRP A 119 -2.11 -2.22 -10.62
N LEU A 120 -1.52 -1.95 -11.78
CA LEU A 120 -0.30 -2.63 -12.24
C LEU A 120 0.89 -2.29 -11.34
N ASN A 121 1.08 -1.00 -11.00
CA ASN A 121 2.13 -0.56 -10.09
C ASN A 121 1.97 -1.22 -8.71
N PHE A 122 0.75 -1.30 -8.20
CA PHE A 122 0.45 -2.03 -6.97
C PHE A 122 0.79 -3.53 -7.07
N ALA A 123 0.46 -4.17 -8.20
CA ALA A 123 0.75 -5.58 -8.41
C ALA A 123 2.26 -5.86 -8.50
N GLU A 124 3.02 -5.02 -9.21
CA GLU A 124 4.48 -5.08 -9.29
C GLU A 124 5.10 -4.96 -7.90
N GLN A 125 4.74 -3.90 -7.16
CA GLN A 125 5.25 -3.69 -5.79
C GLN A 125 4.89 -4.87 -4.87
N SER A 126 3.69 -5.41 -4.99
CA SER A 126 3.27 -6.56 -4.18
C SER A 126 4.07 -7.81 -4.51
N LEU A 127 4.35 -8.05 -5.80
CA LEU A 127 5.14 -9.19 -6.26
C LEU A 127 6.59 -9.09 -5.80
N ASP A 128 7.22 -7.92 -5.97
CA ASP A 128 8.61 -7.65 -5.58
C ASP A 128 8.83 -7.85 -4.07
N ASN A 129 7.77 -7.67 -3.27
CA ASN A 129 7.80 -7.87 -1.82
C ASN A 129 7.27 -9.25 -1.38
N GLY A 130 7.05 -10.20 -2.31
CA GLY A 130 6.65 -11.58 -2.00
C GLY A 130 5.16 -11.77 -1.69
N PHE A 131 4.32 -10.74 -1.82
CA PHE A 131 2.87 -10.82 -1.59
C PHE A 131 2.14 -11.27 -2.85
N HIS A 132 2.39 -12.52 -3.27
CA HIS A 132 1.95 -13.03 -4.57
C HIS A 132 0.40 -13.08 -4.73
N SER A 133 -0.34 -13.43 -3.68
CA SER A 133 -1.81 -13.50 -3.74
C SER A 133 -2.45 -12.15 -4.03
N ILE A 134 -2.01 -11.09 -3.34
CA ILE A 134 -2.54 -9.74 -3.56
C ILE A 134 -2.02 -9.13 -4.87
N ALA A 135 -0.80 -9.47 -5.29
CA ALA A 135 -0.29 -9.11 -6.62
C ALA A 135 -1.20 -9.66 -7.74
N GLY A 136 -1.65 -10.92 -7.63
CA GLY A 136 -2.60 -11.52 -8.56
C GLY A 136 -3.94 -10.77 -8.63
N LYS A 137 -4.49 -10.38 -7.47
CA LYS A 137 -5.71 -9.55 -7.39
C LYS A 137 -5.51 -8.18 -8.03
N GLY A 138 -4.35 -7.55 -7.83
CA GLY A 138 -3.98 -6.29 -8.49
C GLY A 138 -3.97 -6.42 -10.01
N CYS A 139 -3.42 -7.52 -10.54
CA CYS A 139 -3.45 -7.81 -11.98
C CYS A 139 -4.88 -7.95 -12.52
N GLU A 140 -5.75 -8.65 -11.80
CA GLU A 140 -7.16 -8.81 -12.19
C GLU A 140 -7.87 -7.46 -12.26
N LYS A 141 -7.65 -6.61 -11.26
CA LYS A 141 -8.18 -5.24 -11.25
C LYS A 141 -7.64 -4.40 -12.41
N ALA A 142 -6.35 -4.50 -12.72
CA ALA A 142 -5.76 -3.80 -13.86
C ALA A 142 -6.40 -4.22 -15.20
N LEU A 143 -6.61 -5.53 -15.41
CA LEU A 143 -7.29 -6.05 -16.61
C LEU A 143 -8.73 -5.55 -16.72
N LEU A 144 -9.48 -5.54 -15.61
CA LEU A 144 -10.85 -5.01 -15.58
C LEU A 144 -10.92 -3.53 -15.98
N CYS A 145 -9.95 -2.71 -15.54
CA CYS A 145 -9.86 -1.31 -15.97
C CYS A 145 -9.65 -1.17 -17.48
N LEU A 146 -8.77 -1.99 -18.08
CA LEU A 146 -8.53 -1.97 -19.54
C LEU A 146 -9.76 -2.41 -20.34
N GLN A 147 -10.48 -3.43 -19.87
CA GLN A 147 -11.73 -3.88 -20.48
C GLN A 147 -12.81 -2.79 -20.45
N ARG A 148 -12.94 -2.09 -19.31
CA ARG A 148 -13.89 -0.99 -19.15
C ARG A 148 -13.60 0.16 -20.12
N ASN A 149 -12.32 0.51 -20.32
CA ASN A 149 -11.92 1.58 -21.23
C ASN A 149 -12.11 1.21 -22.71
N SER A 150 -11.85 -0.05 -23.08
CA SER A 150 -12.01 -0.53 -24.46
C SER A 150 -13.46 -0.48 -24.97
N MET A 151 -14.43 -0.56 -24.06
CA MET A 151 -15.86 -0.44 -24.37
C MET A 151 -16.34 1.02 -24.52
N ALA A 152 -15.53 1.99 -24.09
CA ALA A 152 -15.92 3.40 -24.00
C ALA A 152 -15.47 4.25 -25.19
N ASP A 153 -14.31 3.97 -25.81
CA ASP A 153 -13.83 4.72 -26.99
C ASP A 153 -12.74 3.92 -27.77
N PRO A 154 -13.04 3.35 -28.96
CA PRO A 154 -12.09 2.53 -29.70
C PRO A 154 -11.19 3.40 -30.60
N LYS A 155 -10.20 4.08 -30.02
CA LYS A 155 -9.12 4.73 -30.81
C LYS A 155 -7.99 3.74 -31.11
N THR A 156 -7.52 3.74 -32.35
CA THR A 156 -6.64 2.68 -32.88
C THR A 156 -5.25 2.64 -32.24
N SER A 157 -4.66 3.77 -31.83
CA SER A 157 -3.34 3.77 -31.14
C SER A 157 -3.44 3.32 -29.68
N GLU A 158 -4.50 3.75 -28.99
CA GLU A 158 -4.80 3.35 -27.61
C GLU A 158 -5.08 1.84 -27.52
N PHE A 159 -5.66 1.26 -28.58
CA PHE A 159 -5.89 -0.18 -28.69
C PHE A 159 -4.59 -1.02 -28.69
N PHE A 160 -3.55 -0.61 -29.42
CA PHE A 160 -2.26 -1.32 -29.46
C PHE A 160 -1.49 -1.21 -28.13
N GLU A 161 -1.50 -0.03 -27.51
CA GLU A 161 -0.91 0.17 -26.18
C GLU A 161 -1.64 -0.68 -25.12
N ASN A 162 -2.98 -0.76 -25.20
CA ASN A 162 -3.78 -1.62 -24.34
C ASN A 162 -3.46 -3.12 -24.54
N LEU A 163 -3.19 -3.57 -25.77
CA LEU A 163 -2.77 -4.95 -26.05
C LEU A 163 -1.43 -5.30 -25.37
N GLN A 164 -0.43 -4.42 -25.48
CA GLN A 164 0.86 -4.62 -24.81
C GLN A 164 0.71 -4.59 -23.28
N ALA A 165 -0.10 -3.68 -22.75
CA ALA A 165 -0.41 -3.62 -21.33
C ALA A 165 -1.11 -4.90 -20.83
N ILE A 166 -2.09 -5.41 -21.60
CA ILE A 166 -2.79 -6.68 -21.30
C ILE A 166 -1.79 -7.84 -21.22
N GLU A 167 -0.88 -7.95 -22.20
CA GLU A 167 0.11 -9.02 -22.22
C GLU A 167 1.05 -8.94 -21.01
N LYS A 168 1.54 -7.73 -20.70
CA LYS A 168 2.38 -7.50 -19.51
C LYS A 168 1.65 -7.92 -18.23
N ILE A 169 0.40 -7.49 -18.04
CA ILE A 169 -0.39 -7.81 -16.85
C ILE A 169 -0.63 -9.33 -16.74
N LYS A 170 -0.93 -10.01 -17.85
CA LYS A 170 -1.10 -11.47 -17.87
C LYS A 170 0.17 -12.21 -17.44
N ARG A 171 1.32 -11.84 -18.00
CA ARG A 171 2.61 -12.43 -17.61
C ARG A 171 2.89 -12.23 -16.11
N LEU A 172 2.63 -11.03 -15.58
CA LEU A 172 2.82 -10.74 -14.16
C LEU A 172 1.87 -11.55 -13.28
N LYS A 173 0.60 -11.72 -13.69
CA LYS A 173 -0.38 -12.57 -13.03
C LYS A 173 0.08 -14.03 -12.98
N ASP A 174 0.59 -14.57 -14.10
CA ASP A 174 1.08 -15.94 -14.17
C ASP A 174 2.28 -16.15 -13.23
N CYS A 175 3.19 -15.18 -13.16
CA CYS A 175 4.30 -15.18 -12.21
C CYS A 175 3.81 -15.18 -10.75
N ALA A 176 2.81 -14.36 -10.43
CA ALA A 176 2.22 -14.30 -9.11
C ALA A 176 1.56 -15.64 -8.72
N ILE A 177 0.78 -16.24 -9.61
CA ILE A 177 0.11 -17.53 -9.36
C ILE A 177 1.13 -18.65 -9.14
N LYS A 178 2.15 -18.76 -10.01
CA LYS A 178 3.21 -19.76 -9.87
C LYS A 178 3.93 -19.64 -8.53
N SER A 179 4.29 -18.43 -8.15
CA SER A 179 5.02 -18.17 -6.90
C SER A 179 4.17 -18.44 -5.65
N ALA A 180 2.87 -18.12 -5.71
CA ALA A 180 1.92 -18.44 -4.64
C ALA A 180 1.79 -19.97 -4.45
N ALA A 181 1.73 -20.74 -5.55
CA ALA A 181 1.64 -22.20 -5.50
C ALA A 181 2.91 -22.84 -4.93
N SER A 182 4.10 -22.34 -5.31
CA SER A 182 5.38 -22.84 -4.79
C SER A 182 5.52 -22.65 -3.27
N ASN A 183 5.05 -21.52 -2.73
CA ASN A 183 5.09 -21.25 -1.28
C ASN A 183 4.13 -22.15 -0.48
N SER A 184 3.07 -22.68 -1.10
CA SER A 184 2.19 -23.66 -0.48
C SER A 184 2.74 -25.09 -0.48
N GLY A 185 3.68 -25.41 -1.39
CA GLY A 185 4.29 -26.74 -1.52
C GLY A 185 5.46 -27.01 -0.56
N ALA A 186 6.04 -25.98 0.05
CA ALA A 186 7.21 -26.11 0.92
C ALA A 186 6.88 -26.57 2.37
N ASN A 187 5.61 -26.57 2.78
CA ASN A 187 5.20 -26.92 4.15
C ASN A 187 4.68 -28.35 4.31
N HIS A 188 4.77 -29.21 3.29
CA HIS A 188 4.27 -30.59 3.38
C HIS A 188 5.35 -31.69 3.51
N GLY A 189 6.62 -31.31 3.76
CA GLY A 189 7.77 -32.23 3.69
C GLY A 189 8.60 -32.38 4.96
N VAL A 190 8.07 -32.11 6.15
CA VAL A 190 8.78 -32.38 7.41
C VAL A 190 7.81 -32.98 8.43
N LEU A 191 7.64 -34.30 8.39
CA LEU A 191 7.28 -35.17 9.53
C LEU A 191 7.19 -36.62 9.02
N GLU A 192 8.35 -37.22 8.73
CA GLU A 192 8.54 -38.67 8.87
C GLU A 192 9.95 -38.91 9.41
N LYS A 193 10.01 -39.19 10.72
CA LYS A 193 10.93 -40.11 11.38
C LYS A 193 10.45 -40.36 12.80
#